data_AF-A0A8B7YMP2-F1
#
_entry.id   AF-A0A8B7YMP2-F1
#
_cell.length_a   1.000
_cell.length_b   1.000
_cell.length_c   1.000
_cell.angle_alpha   90.00
_cell.angle_beta   90.00
_cell.angle_gamma   90.00
#
_symmetry.space_group_name_H-M   'P 1'
#
loop_
_entity.id
_entity.type
_entity.pdbx_description
1 polymer ?
#
loop_
_entity_poly.entity_id
_entity_poly.type
_entity_poly.pdbx_seq_one_letter_code
_entity_poly.pdbx_strand_id
1 'polypeptide(L)'
;MEDQNLALRIFLSVVGILGVFGNGLACVVIARVRFMHTLTNGFIFNQALIDLLGSVTLLSSRLVVPTPEPFPQGDGGALLCVLWVTNVFVFQMFFTSTFNLVALTLERYLAIVFPFRYQLLGTRRNAIMVILGVWVSAFLFNSFGFFIQYYEDGQCKQTLVAHPEVLGVAIITITYAIPVAVMMVVYVHITVVLKREAARVEPTVATASAGDRQQGAGPSVGTAPEGQGESLMRARRNTFKTLLTVCVAFTVCWTPNEIIFFLFNLGAGVDLSSPVYICSVGLAASNGCINPFIYAIKYRQFRKALKTLLGFRNQTEMSLAAVSSRHR
;
A
#
# COMPACT_ATOMS: atom_id res chain seq x y z
N MET A 1 -0.86 33.34 6.07
CA MET A 1 0.24 32.37 6.09
C MET A 1 0.32 31.59 7.39
N GLU A 2 0.41 32.25 8.56
CA GLU A 2 0.53 31.55 9.86
C GLU A 2 -0.65 30.63 10.16
N ASP A 3 -1.89 31.10 9.97
CA ASP A 3 -3.11 30.30 10.16
C ASP A 3 -3.21 29.08 9.23
N GLN A 4 -2.77 29.23 7.97
CA GLN A 4 -2.80 28.14 6.98
C GLN A 4 -1.76 27.06 7.30
N ASN A 5 -0.59 27.47 7.76
CA ASN A 5 0.45 26.55 8.23
C ASN A 5 0.01 25.83 9.51
N LEU A 6 -0.71 26.52 10.40
CA LEU A 6 -1.29 25.90 11.59
C LEU A 6 -2.37 24.86 11.22
N ALA A 7 -3.29 25.21 10.33
CA ALA A 7 -4.33 24.28 9.85
C ALA A 7 -3.73 23.03 9.20
N LEU A 8 -2.69 23.18 8.37
CA LEU A 8 -1.97 22.05 7.80
C LEU A 8 -1.35 21.16 8.88
N ARG A 9 -0.65 21.74 9.86
CA ARG A 9 -0.03 20.98 10.96
C ARG A 9 -1.05 20.21 11.78
N ILE A 10 -2.18 20.83 12.10
CA ILE A 10 -3.30 20.15 12.79
C ILE A 10 -3.80 18.98 11.94
N PHE A 11 -4.05 19.22 10.66
CA PHE A 11 -4.52 18.18 9.73
C PHE A 11 -3.52 17.01 9.63
N LEU A 12 -2.23 17.29 9.42
CA LEU A 12 -1.18 16.28 9.36
C LEU A 12 -1.03 15.52 10.68
N SER A 13 -1.27 16.18 11.82
CA SER A 13 -1.27 15.54 13.13
C SER A 13 -2.42 14.53 13.24
N VAL A 14 -3.62 14.91 12.79
CA VAL A 14 -4.77 13.99 12.74
C VAL A 14 -4.49 12.80 11.83
N VAL A 15 -3.95 13.05 10.62
CA VAL A 15 -3.55 11.99 9.68
C VAL A 15 -2.52 11.05 10.30
N GLY A 16 -1.49 11.59 10.95
CA GLY A 16 -0.46 10.81 11.63
C GLY A 16 -1.04 9.95 12.76
N ILE A 17 -1.91 10.52 13.60
CA ILE A 17 -2.59 9.79 14.69
C ILE A 17 -3.43 8.64 14.13
N LEU A 18 -4.28 8.91 13.13
CA LEU A 18 -5.10 7.89 12.47
C LEU A 18 -4.22 6.80 11.84
N GLY A 19 -3.10 7.20 11.24
CA GLY A 19 -2.12 6.28 10.64
C GLY A 19 -1.45 5.38 11.68
N VAL A 20 -1.04 5.92 12.84
CA VAL A 20 -0.47 5.12 13.93
C VAL A 20 -1.46 4.07 14.43
N PHE A 21 -2.67 4.47 14.79
CA PHE A 21 -3.66 3.54 15.33
C PHE A 21 -4.17 2.55 14.28
N GLY A 22 -4.51 3.04 13.08
CA GLY A 22 -5.06 2.22 12.01
C GLY A 22 -4.07 1.16 11.51
N ASN A 23 -2.84 1.57 11.21
CA ASN A 23 -1.81 0.65 10.72
C ASN A 23 -1.27 -0.25 11.84
N GLY A 24 -1.17 0.26 13.07
CA GLY A 24 -0.88 -0.55 14.26
C GLY A 24 -1.90 -1.68 14.44
N LEU A 25 -3.20 -1.37 14.34
CA LEU A 25 -4.25 -2.39 14.38
C LEU A 25 -4.11 -3.38 13.22
N ALA A 26 -3.82 -2.91 12.01
CA ALA A 26 -3.65 -3.79 10.86
C ALA A 26 -2.48 -4.78 11.05
N CYS A 27 -1.35 -4.30 11.56
CA CYS A 27 -0.21 -5.13 11.95
C CYS A 27 -0.61 -6.17 12.99
N VAL A 28 -1.31 -5.77 14.07
CA VAL A 28 -1.75 -6.70 15.12
C VAL A 28 -2.69 -7.77 14.58
N VAL A 29 -3.70 -7.39 13.80
CA VAL A 29 -4.67 -8.32 13.20
C VAL A 29 -3.98 -9.36 12.33
N ILE A 30 -3.07 -8.94 11.45
CA ILE A 30 -2.37 -9.87 10.55
C ILE A 30 -1.37 -10.74 11.31
N ALA A 31 -0.67 -10.20 12.31
CA ALA A 31 0.30 -10.95 13.10
C ALA A 31 -0.36 -12.01 14.00
N ARG A 32 -1.48 -11.67 14.63
CA ARG A 32 -2.13 -12.55 15.63
C ARG A 32 -3.05 -13.62 15.03
N VAL A 33 -3.65 -13.37 13.86
CA VAL A 33 -4.67 -14.26 13.30
C VAL A 33 -4.06 -15.23 12.29
N ARG A 34 -3.94 -16.51 12.66
CA ARG A 34 -3.21 -17.54 11.88
C ARG A 34 -3.66 -17.69 10.43
N PHE A 35 -4.97 -17.63 10.14
CA PHE A 35 -5.43 -17.77 8.75
C PHE A 35 -5.05 -16.56 7.87
N MET A 36 -4.60 -15.46 8.47
CA MET A 36 -4.06 -14.32 7.73
C MET A 36 -2.61 -14.54 7.30
N HIS A 37 -1.91 -15.60 7.72
CA HIS A 37 -0.49 -15.81 7.37
C HIS A 37 -0.31 -16.37 5.95
N THR A 38 -0.59 -15.54 4.94
CA THR A 38 -0.36 -15.82 3.52
C THR A 38 0.71 -14.87 2.97
N LEU A 39 1.31 -15.20 1.81
CA LEU A 39 2.33 -14.35 1.18
C LEU A 39 1.81 -12.94 0.90
N THR A 40 0.61 -12.82 0.31
CA THR A 40 -0.08 -11.54 0.11
C THR A 40 -0.14 -10.72 1.39
N ASN A 41 -0.56 -11.36 2.48
CA ASN A 41 -0.76 -10.69 3.75
C ASN A 41 0.58 -10.34 4.41
N GLY A 42 1.67 -11.00 4.04
CA GLY A 42 3.03 -10.57 4.37
C GLY A 42 3.38 -9.23 3.72
N PHE A 43 3.06 -9.03 2.44
CA PHE A 43 3.23 -7.73 1.77
C PHE A 43 2.29 -6.65 2.31
N ILE A 44 1.04 -7.01 2.64
CA ILE A 44 0.08 -6.09 3.29
C ILE A 44 0.55 -5.73 4.71
N PHE A 45 1.14 -6.68 5.45
CA PHE A 45 1.76 -6.42 6.75
C PHE A 45 2.96 -5.48 6.60
N ASN A 46 3.84 -5.72 5.62
CA ASN A 46 4.96 -4.83 5.34
C ASN A 46 4.47 -3.41 4.99
N GLN A 47 3.42 -3.30 4.17
CA GLN A 47 2.77 -2.03 3.87
C GLN A 47 2.28 -1.32 5.14
N ALA A 48 1.53 -2.02 5.99
CA ALA A 48 1.04 -1.46 7.25
C ALA A 48 2.19 -1.07 8.20
N LEU A 49 3.29 -1.83 8.23
CA LEU A 49 4.47 -1.48 9.01
C LEU A 49 5.14 -0.20 8.48
N ILE A 50 5.30 -0.08 7.16
CA ILE A 50 5.85 1.12 6.52
C ILE A 50 4.97 2.33 6.83
N ASP A 51 3.66 2.20 6.67
CA ASP A 51 2.71 3.29 6.89
C ASP A 51 2.62 3.67 8.39
N LEU A 52 2.75 2.70 9.31
CA LEU A 52 2.88 2.95 10.75
C LEU A 52 4.14 3.76 11.07
N LEU A 53 5.30 3.31 10.59
CA LEU A 53 6.57 4.01 10.78
C LEU A 53 6.53 5.39 10.13
N GLY A 54 5.95 5.51 8.94
CA GLY A 54 5.71 6.78 8.24
C GLY A 54 4.81 7.73 9.00
N SER A 55 3.81 7.21 9.70
CA SER A 55 2.92 8.02 10.55
C SER A 55 3.65 8.52 11.80
N VAL A 56 4.48 7.68 12.43
CA VAL A 56 5.34 8.10 13.54
C VAL A 56 6.34 9.16 13.08
N THR A 57 7.02 8.94 11.97
CA THR A 57 8.02 9.89 11.46
C THR A 57 7.38 11.18 10.98
N LEU A 58 6.16 11.14 10.43
CA LEU A 58 5.38 12.34 10.07
C LEU A 58 5.09 13.20 11.31
N LEU A 59 4.59 12.59 12.39
CA LEU A 59 4.29 13.30 13.64
C LEU A 59 5.53 13.92 14.27
N SER A 60 6.70 13.29 14.09
CA SER A 60 7.99 13.79 14.55
C SER A 60 8.80 14.49 13.44
N SER A 61 8.16 14.99 12.38
CA SER A 61 8.85 15.68 11.28
C SER A 61 8.65 17.18 11.33
N ARG A 62 9.44 17.90 10.52
CA ARG A 62 9.32 19.35 10.37
C ARG A 62 7.96 19.81 9.83
N LEU A 63 7.22 18.89 9.20
CA LEU A 63 5.89 19.16 8.63
C LEU A 63 4.84 19.38 9.73
N VAL A 64 5.06 18.82 10.92
CA VAL A 64 4.17 18.96 12.09
C VAL A 64 4.84 19.79 13.18
N VAL A 65 6.08 19.45 13.51
CA VAL A 65 6.85 20.09 14.58
C VAL A 65 7.73 21.18 13.96
N PRO A 66 7.61 22.46 14.37
CA PRO A 66 8.44 23.54 13.82
C PRO A 66 9.93 23.33 14.09
N THR A 67 10.77 23.80 13.17
CA THR A 67 12.21 23.92 13.42
C THR A 67 12.46 24.94 14.55
N PRO A 68 13.37 24.68 15.50
CA PRO A 68 13.72 25.64 16.54
C PRO A 68 14.32 26.94 15.98
N GLU A 69 13.95 28.07 16.60
CA GLU A 69 14.55 29.39 16.35
C GLU A 69 15.13 29.94 17.66
N PRO A 70 16.45 30.24 17.74
CA PRO A 70 17.47 30.09 16.70
C PRO A 70 17.84 28.62 16.42
N PHE A 71 18.38 28.36 15.24
CA PHE A 71 18.83 27.03 14.86
C PHE A 71 20.00 26.57 15.76
N PRO A 72 20.01 25.32 16.26
CA PRO A 72 21.03 24.86 17.19
C PRO A 72 22.45 24.94 16.62
N GLN A 73 23.42 25.34 17.45
CA GLN A 73 24.83 25.35 17.07
C GLN A 73 25.53 24.00 17.34
N GLY A 74 26.61 23.73 16.59
CA GLY A 74 27.46 22.54 16.75
C GLY A 74 26.91 21.28 16.05
N ASP A 75 27.42 20.11 16.43
CA ASP A 75 27.14 18.83 15.77
C ASP A 75 25.64 18.46 15.79
N GLY A 76 24.93 18.85 16.85
CA GLY A 76 23.47 18.68 16.94
C GLY A 76 22.73 19.49 15.88
N GLY A 77 23.22 20.68 15.54
CA GLY A 77 22.72 21.50 14.43
C GLY A 77 22.97 20.84 13.07
N ALA A 78 24.16 20.29 12.86
CA ALA A 78 24.48 19.56 11.63
C ALA A 78 23.57 18.34 11.42
N LEU A 79 23.34 17.55 12.47
CA LEU A 79 22.43 16.41 12.42
C LEU A 79 20.98 16.83 12.13
N LEU A 80 20.52 17.90 12.80
CA LEU A 80 19.18 18.45 12.57
C LEU A 80 19.05 18.99 11.14
N CYS A 81 20.08 19.65 10.60
CA CYS A 81 20.06 20.15 9.22
C CYS A 81 19.85 19.01 8.22
N VAL A 82 20.61 17.93 8.33
CA VAL A 82 20.54 16.84 7.35
C VAL A 82 19.33 15.94 7.56
N LEU A 83 18.94 15.63 8.80
CA LEU A 83 17.86 14.66 9.07
C LEU A 83 16.47 15.31 9.19
N TRP A 84 16.39 16.49 9.81
CA TRP A 84 15.12 17.16 10.11
C TRP A 84 14.66 18.03 8.94
N VAL A 85 15.53 18.90 8.43
CA VAL A 85 15.15 19.87 7.39
C VAL A 85 14.80 19.16 6.08
N THR A 86 15.45 18.05 5.75
CA THR A 86 15.15 17.26 4.54
C THR A 86 13.89 16.41 4.65
N ASN A 87 13.34 16.18 5.86
CA ASN A 87 12.33 15.16 6.13
C ASN A 87 12.72 13.76 5.62
N VAL A 88 14.02 13.41 5.66
CA VAL A 88 14.54 12.18 5.04
C VAL A 88 13.79 10.92 5.47
N PHE A 89 13.37 10.82 6.73
CA PHE A 89 12.62 9.66 7.24
C PHE A 89 11.18 9.57 6.71
N VAL A 90 10.51 10.71 6.49
CA VAL A 90 9.16 10.71 5.90
C VAL A 90 9.24 10.27 4.45
N PHE A 91 10.17 10.83 3.68
CA PHE A 91 10.40 10.44 2.29
C PHE A 91 10.88 8.98 2.17
N GLN A 92 11.69 8.50 3.12
CA GLN A 92 12.09 7.10 3.17
C GLN A 92 10.89 6.16 3.25
N MET A 93 9.94 6.45 4.14
CA MET A 93 8.74 5.62 4.29
C MET A 93 7.85 5.74 3.05
N PHE A 94 7.75 6.92 2.45
CA PHE A 94 7.02 7.11 1.20
C PHE A 94 7.60 6.27 0.05
N PHE A 95 8.90 6.35 -0.23
CA PHE A 95 9.50 5.58 -1.33
C PHE A 95 9.39 4.07 -1.09
N THR A 96 9.63 3.63 0.15
CA THR A 96 9.44 2.21 0.52
C THR A 96 8.00 1.77 0.30
N SER A 97 7.02 2.61 0.66
CA SER A 97 5.59 2.38 0.48
C SER A 97 5.24 2.19 -1.01
N THR A 98 5.69 3.11 -1.88
CA THR A 98 5.47 3.00 -3.32
C THR A 98 6.08 1.73 -3.92
N PHE A 99 7.34 1.43 -3.58
CA PHE A 99 8.01 0.24 -4.10
C PHE A 99 7.36 -1.05 -3.60
N ASN A 100 6.84 -1.06 -2.36
CA ASN A 100 6.07 -2.19 -1.84
C ASN A 100 4.72 -2.35 -2.55
N LEU A 101 4.04 -1.27 -2.95
CA LEU A 101 2.81 -1.34 -3.76
C LEU A 101 3.07 -1.96 -5.14
N VAL A 102 4.19 -1.60 -5.78
CA VAL A 102 4.62 -2.24 -7.04
C VAL A 102 4.91 -3.72 -6.82
N ALA A 103 5.68 -4.07 -5.79
CA ALA A 103 6.00 -5.46 -5.46
C ALA A 103 4.73 -6.29 -5.18
N LEU A 104 3.79 -5.75 -4.40
CA LEU A 104 2.50 -6.37 -4.12
C LEU A 104 1.66 -6.54 -5.40
N THR A 105 1.70 -5.57 -6.31
CA THR A 105 0.99 -5.64 -7.59
C THR A 105 1.58 -6.72 -8.51
N LEU A 106 2.90 -6.82 -8.60
CA LEU A 106 3.58 -7.88 -9.36
C LEU A 106 3.36 -9.26 -8.74
N GLU A 107 3.34 -9.35 -7.42
CA GLU A 107 3.05 -10.58 -6.71
C GLU A 107 1.61 -11.05 -6.99
N ARG A 108 0.64 -10.13 -7.00
CA ARG A 108 -0.74 -10.42 -7.44
C ARG A 108 -0.82 -10.86 -8.88
N TYR A 109 -0.05 -10.22 -9.76
CA TYR A 109 0.03 -10.59 -11.16
C TYR A 109 0.47 -12.04 -11.32
N LEU A 110 1.57 -12.43 -10.67
CA LEU A 110 2.06 -13.81 -10.70
C LEU A 110 1.03 -14.79 -10.13
N ALA A 111 0.39 -14.47 -9.00
CA ALA A 111 -0.59 -15.34 -8.35
C ALA A 111 -1.86 -15.60 -9.17
N ILE A 112 -2.27 -14.63 -10.01
CA ILE A 112 -3.53 -14.69 -10.78
C ILE A 112 -3.28 -15.13 -12.22
N VAL A 113 -2.29 -14.55 -12.90
CA VAL A 113 -2.03 -14.78 -14.33
C VAL A 113 -1.16 -16.02 -14.56
N PHE A 114 -0.22 -16.31 -13.65
CA PHE A 114 0.72 -17.43 -13.78
C PHE A 114 0.70 -18.36 -12.56
N PRO A 115 -0.44 -19.00 -12.25
CA PRO A 115 -0.62 -19.78 -11.01
C PRO A 115 0.41 -20.90 -10.83
N PHE A 116 0.82 -21.59 -11.91
CA PHE A 116 1.85 -22.64 -11.85
C PHE A 116 3.24 -22.08 -11.53
N ARG A 117 3.62 -20.93 -12.12
CA ARG A 117 4.88 -20.26 -11.76
C ARG A 117 4.85 -19.76 -10.33
N TYR A 118 3.71 -19.26 -9.87
CA TYR A 118 3.54 -18.81 -8.50
C TYR A 118 3.67 -19.93 -7.47
N GLN A 119 3.30 -21.18 -7.79
CA GLN A 119 3.56 -22.32 -6.91
C GLN A 119 5.06 -22.59 -6.70
N LEU A 120 5.90 -22.27 -7.69
CA LEU A 120 7.35 -22.45 -7.61
C LEU A 120 8.05 -21.22 -7.01
N LEU A 121 7.64 -20.01 -7.42
CA LEU A 121 8.30 -18.75 -7.06
C LEU A 121 7.73 -18.13 -5.79
N GLY A 122 6.45 -18.37 -5.48
CA GLY A 122 5.75 -17.85 -4.31
C GLY A 122 6.15 -18.59 -3.05
N THR A 123 7.39 -18.42 -2.60
CA THR A 123 7.88 -18.94 -1.33
C THR A 123 8.06 -17.82 -0.32
N ARG A 124 7.98 -18.14 0.98
CA ARG A 124 8.22 -17.16 2.06
C ARG A 124 9.62 -16.54 1.97
N ARG A 125 10.63 -17.34 1.60
CA ARG A 125 12.00 -16.87 1.40
C ARG A 125 12.06 -15.81 0.30
N ASN A 126 11.46 -16.08 -0.86
CA ASN A 126 11.43 -15.12 -1.97
C ASN A 126 10.67 -13.84 -1.59
N ALA A 127 9.55 -13.95 -0.89
CA ALA A 127 8.82 -12.79 -0.40
C ALA A 127 9.66 -11.92 0.55
N ILE A 128 10.42 -12.52 1.48
CA ILE A 128 11.34 -11.79 2.37
C ILE A 128 12.44 -11.09 1.56
N MET A 129 13.03 -11.78 0.57
CA MET A 129 14.06 -11.17 -0.29
C MET A 129 13.51 -9.97 -1.08
N VAL A 130 12.29 -10.06 -1.61
CA VAL A 130 11.63 -8.94 -2.30
C VAL A 130 11.39 -7.77 -1.33
N ILE A 131 10.88 -8.04 -0.13
CA ILE A 131 10.66 -7.00 0.89
C ILE A 131 11.98 -6.31 1.25
N LEU A 132 13.05 -7.06 1.53
CA LEU A 132 14.37 -6.49 1.82
C LEU A 132 14.89 -5.65 0.64
N GLY A 133 14.71 -6.13 -0.59
CA GLY A 133 15.06 -5.39 -1.81
C GLY A 133 14.29 -4.07 -1.93
N VAL A 134 13.02 -4.03 -1.56
CA VAL A 134 12.21 -2.81 -1.52
C VAL A 134 12.79 -1.79 -0.52
N TRP A 135 13.14 -2.22 0.69
CA TRP A 135 13.76 -1.35 1.71
C TRP A 135 15.12 -0.80 1.25
N VAL A 136 15.99 -1.66 0.74
CA VAL A 136 17.33 -1.27 0.27
C VAL A 136 17.24 -0.33 -0.93
N SER A 137 16.43 -0.65 -1.93
CA SER A 137 16.27 0.20 -3.12
C SER A 137 15.70 1.57 -2.77
N ALA A 138 14.70 1.64 -1.89
CA ALA A 138 14.16 2.91 -1.41
C ALA A 138 15.22 3.73 -0.65
N PHE A 139 16.03 3.09 0.20
CA PHE A 139 17.11 3.77 0.94
C PHE A 139 18.19 4.32 0.02
N LEU A 140 18.66 3.49 -0.92
CA LEU A 140 19.65 3.93 -1.91
C LEU A 140 19.12 5.09 -2.74
N PHE A 141 17.85 5.02 -3.15
CA PHE A 141 17.22 6.12 -3.87
C PHE A 141 17.12 7.39 -3.01
N ASN A 142 16.69 7.31 -1.76
CA ASN A 142 16.57 8.47 -0.87
C ASN A 142 17.92 9.05 -0.41
N SER A 143 19.03 8.34 -0.65
CA SER A 143 20.34 8.72 -0.11
C SER A 143 20.84 10.07 -0.63
N PHE A 144 20.38 10.55 -1.78
CA PHE A 144 20.70 11.90 -2.26
C PHE A 144 20.26 12.99 -1.28
N GLY A 145 19.21 12.73 -0.48
CA GLY A 145 18.69 13.64 0.54
C GLY A 145 19.75 14.05 1.57
N PHE A 146 20.74 13.19 1.84
CA PHE A 146 21.83 13.48 2.76
C PHE A 146 22.87 14.49 2.21
N PHE A 147 22.88 14.72 0.89
CA PHE A 147 23.91 15.53 0.23
C PHE A 147 23.39 16.90 -0.26
N ILE A 148 22.07 17.12 -0.19
CA ILE A 148 21.43 18.36 -0.67
C ILE A 148 21.37 19.48 0.39
N GLN A 149 21.58 19.17 1.67
CA GLN A 149 21.61 20.14 2.76
C GLN A 149 22.95 20.05 3.48
N TYR A 150 23.50 21.19 3.87
CA TYR A 150 24.75 21.28 4.63
C TYR A 150 24.62 22.35 5.73
N TYR A 151 25.42 22.19 6.77
CA TYR A 151 25.38 23.05 7.95
C TYR A 151 26.61 23.97 7.97
N GLU A 152 26.38 25.28 8.09
CA GLU A 152 27.43 26.30 8.11
C GLU A 152 26.99 27.49 8.99
N ASP A 153 27.84 27.87 9.95
CA ASP A 153 27.66 29.05 10.83
C ASP A 153 26.30 29.15 11.53
N GLY A 154 25.80 28.03 12.07
CA GLY A 154 24.51 28.03 12.76
C GLY A 154 23.31 28.09 11.81
N GLN A 155 23.52 27.89 10.51
CA GLN A 155 22.45 27.84 9.52
C GLN A 155 22.48 26.54 8.71
N CYS A 156 21.29 26.06 8.34
CA CYS A 156 21.13 24.96 7.41
C CYS A 156 20.93 25.53 5.99
N LYS A 157 21.87 25.25 5.10
CA LYS A 157 21.92 25.76 3.73
C LYS A 157 21.74 24.62 2.73
N GLN A 158 21.20 24.95 1.56
CA GLN A 158 20.99 23.99 0.48
C GLN A 158 22.15 24.03 -0.52
N THR A 159 22.65 22.87 -0.93
CA THR A 159 23.67 22.74 -1.98
C THR A 159 23.07 23.17 -3.33
N LEU A 160 23.81 23.95 -4.11
CA LEU A 160 23.41 24.32 -5.46
C LEU A 160 23.45 23.08 -6.37
N VAL A 161 22.28 22.66 -6.85
CA VAL A 161 22.16 21.61 -7.86
C VAL A 161 22.24 22.27 -9.23
N ALA A 162 23.15 21.82 -10.09
CA ALA A 162 23.36 22.43 -11.42
C ALA A 162 22.11 22.33 -12.33
N HIS A 163 21.36 21.23 -12.20
CA HIS A 163 20.16 20.93 -12.99
C HIS A 163 19.01 20.44 -12.07
N PRO A 164 18.39 21.34 -11.29
CA PRO A 164 17.28 20.98 -10.40
C PRO A 164 16.09 20.38 -11.16
N GLU A 165 15.84 20.84 -12.39
CA GLU A 165 14.81 20.32 -13.28
C GLU A 165 15.02 18.83 -13.60
N VAL A 166 16.25 18.43 -13.90
CA VAL A 166 16.58 17.03 -14.22
C VAL A 166 16.41 16.15 -12.99
N LEU A 167 16.86 16.62 -11.82
CA LEU A 167 16.71 15.89 -10.57
C LEU A 167 15.23 15.73 -10.19
N GLY A 168 14.45 16.80 -10.26
CA GLY A 168 13.01 16.77 -9.99
C GLY A 168 12.26 15.81 -10.89
N VAL A 169 12.51 15.88 -12.21
CA VAL A 169 11.91 14.96 -13.19
C VAL A 169 12.31 13.51 -12.93
N ALA A 170 13.58 13.25 -12.61
CA ALA A 170 14.05 11.91 -12.28
C ALA A 170 13.33 11.36 -11.04
N ILE A 171 13.15 12.18 -10.00
CA ILE A 171 12.42 11.81 -8.78
C ILE A 171 10.98 11.42 -9.13
N ILE A 172 10.21 12.30 -9.76
CA ILE A 172 8.80 12.04 -10.12
C ILE A 172 8.69 10.79 -11.00
N THR A 173 9.61 10.62 -11.94
CA THR A 173 9.60 9.48 -12.87
C THR A 173 9.77 8.17 -12.13
N ILE A 174 10.76 8.09 -11.24
CA ILE A 174 11.12 6.85 -10.53
C ILE A 174 10.13 6.55 -9.40
N THR A 175 9.67 7.58 -8.68
CA THR A 175 8.87 7.41 -7.45
C THR A 175 7.38 7.52 -7.68
N TYR A 176 6.93 7.94 -8.85
CA TYR A 176 5.52 8.07 -9.15
C TYR A 176 5.13 7.57 -10.54
N ALA A 177 5.68 8.13 -11.62
CA ALA A 177 5.20 7.84 -12.97
C ALA A 177 5.40 6.37 -13.38
N ILE A 178 6.60 5.81 -13.19
CA ILE A 178 6.89 4.40 -13.47
C ILE A 178 6.04 3.48 -12.57
N PRO A 179 6.01 3.65 -11.23
CA PRO A 179 5.14 2.86 -10.35
C PRO A 179 3.66 2.86 -10.79
N VAL A 180 3.08 4.03 -11.07
CA VAL A 180 1.68 4.15 -11.51
C VAL A 180 1.47 3.46 -12.85
N ALA A 181 2.38 3.67 -13.82
CA ALA A 181 2.28 3.02 -15.13
C ALA A 181 2.35 1.48 -15.02
N VAL A 182 3.30 0.95 -14.25
CA VAL A 182 3.42 -0.50 -14.02
C VAL A 182 2.16 -1.03 -13.33
N MET A 183 1.70 -0.38 -12.27
CA MET A 183 0.49 -0.79 -11.57
C MET A 183 -0.73 -0.78 -12.52
N MET A 184 -0.93 0.31 -13.27
CA MET A 184 -2.03 0.44 -14.22
C MET A 184 -2.02 -0.69 -15.25
N VAL A 185 -0.89 -0.90 -15.96
CA VAL A 185 -0.76 -1.94 -16.99
C VAL A 185 -1.05 -3.32 -16.41
N VAL A 186 -0.48 -3.63 -15.25
CA VAL A 186 -0.66 -4.91 -14.57
C VAL A 186 -2.12 -5.11 -14.16
N TYR A 187 -2.76 -4.13 -13.52
CA TYR A 187 -4.15 -4.23 -13.07
C TYR A 187 -5.13 -4.32 -14.24
N VAL A 188 -4.88 -3.60 -15.34
CA VAL A 188 -5.66 -3.72 -16.58
C VAL A 188 -5.55 -5.14 -17.13
N HIS A 189 -4.33 -5.68 -17.25
CA HIS A 189 -4.13 -7.04 -17.75
C HIS A 189 -4.80 -8.09 -16.86
N ILE A 190 -4.66 -8.01 -15.54
CA ILE A 190 -5.34 -8.92 -14.59
C ILE A 190 -6.86 -8.84 -14.80
N THR A 191 -7.42 -7.63 -14.96
CA THR A 191 -8.85 -7.44 -15.17
C THR A 191 -9.31 -8.10 -16.48
N VAL A 192 -8.54 -7.97 -17.56
CA VAL A 192 -8.83 -8.63 -18.85
C VAL A 192 -8.78 -10.15 -18.72
N VAL A 193 -7.75 -10.70 -18.07
CA VAL A 193 -7.62 -12.15 -17.83
C VAL A 193 -8.81 -12.65 -17.02
N LEU A 194 -9.13 -12.02 -15.89
CA LEU A 194 -10.25 -12.43 -15.04
C LEU A 194 -11.61 -12.37 -15.75
N LYS A 195 -11.82 -11.40 -16.66
CA LYS A 195 -13.04 -11.31 -17.47
C LYS A 195 -13.12 -12.42 -18.52
N ARG A 196 -12.00 -12.73 -19.18
CA ARG A 196 -11.93 -13.83 -20.16
C ARG A 196 -12.20 -15.19 -19.53
N GLU A 197 -11.64 -15.44 -18.35
CA GLU A 197 -11.90 -16.70 -17.62
C GLU A 197 -13.36 -16.81 -17.17
N ALA A 198 -13.99 -15.72 -16.71
CA ALA A 198 -15.41 -15.74 -16.36
C ALA A 198 -16.31 -16.05 -17.56
N ALA A 199 -16.03 -15.44 -18.73
CA ALA A 199 -16.79 -15.68 -19.95
C ALA A 199 -16.64 -17.11 -20.51
N ARG A 200 -15.54 -17.81 -20.20
CA ARG A 200 -15.32 -19.22 -20.58
C ARG A 200 -16.10 -20.21 -19.72
N VAL A 201 -16.47 -19.83 -18.49
CA VAL A 201 -17.25 -20.65 -17.57
C VAL A 201 -18.76 -20.49 -17.81
N GLU A 202 -19.18 -19.38 -18.43
CA GLU A 202 -20.60 -19.07 -18.70
C GLU A 202 -21.31 -19.77 -19.91
N PRO A 203 -20.69 -20.62 -20.78
CA PRO A 203 -21.42 -21.30 -21.85
C PRO A 203 -21.46 -22.83 -21.69
N THR A 204 -22.14 -23.36 -20.67
CA THR A 204 -22.57 -24.78 -20.66
C THR A 204 -24.01 -24.98 -20.14
N VAL A 205 -24.65 -23.96 -19.57
CA VAL A 205 -26.03 -24.07 -19.05
C VAL A 205 -27.08 -23.66 -20.10
N ALA A 206 -26.71 -22.87 -21.12
CA ALA A 206 -27.65 -22.33 -22.10
C ALA A 206 -27.96 -23.23 -23.32
N THR A 207 -27.24 -24.34 -23.51
CA THR A 207 -27.44 -25.25 -24.66
C THR A 207 -27.98 -26.64 -24.29
N ALA A 208 -28.23 -26.94 -23.01
CA ALA A 208 -28.81 -28.21 -22.60
C ALA A 208 -30.36 -28.22 -22.56
N SER A 209 -31.03 -27.25 -23.19
CA SER A 209 -32.50 -27.18 -23.25
C SER A 209 -33.10 -27.52 -24.61
N ALA A 210 -32.39 -28.23 -25.47
CA ALA A 210 -32.97 -28.81 -26.68
C ALA A 210 -32.29 -30.12 -27.08
N GLY A 211 -32.93 -31.26 -26.74
CA GLY A 211 -32.62 -32.58 -27.29
C GLY A 211 -31.70 -33.45 -26.44
N ASP A 212 -32.25 -34.33 -25.61
CA ASP A 212 -32.65 -35.68 -26.03
C ASP A 212 -32.75 -36.60 -24.80
N ARG A 213 -33.83 -37.36 -24.71
CA ARG A 213 -34.07 -38.37 -23.69
C ARG A 213 -33.54 -39.71 -24.21
N GLN A 214 -32.37 -40.17 -23.77
CA GLN A 214 -32.16 -41.62 -23.69
C GLN A 214 -31.08 -42.07 -22.69
N GLN A 215 -31.39 -43.23 -22.11
CA GLN A 215 -30.78 -43.89 -20.95
C GLN A 215 -29.34 -44.35 -21.17
N GLY A 216 -28.55 -44.36 -20.09
CA GLY A 216 -27.29 -45.09 -20.02
C GLY A 216 -26.63 -44.93 -18.65
N ALA A 217 -26.82 -45.92 -17.77
CA ALA A 217 -26.14 -46.00 -16.48
C ALA A 217 -24.67 -46.40 -16.69
N GLY A 218 -23.73 -45.55 -16.28
CA GLY A 218 -22.30 -45.83 -16.21
C GLY A 218 -21.69 -45.21 -14.94
N PRO A 219 -20.63 -45.81 -14.36
CA PRO A 219 -20.15 -45.43 -13.03
C PRO A 219 -19.46 -44.07 -13.06
N SER A 220 -19.85 -43.23 -12.10
CA SER A 220 -19.29 -41.91 -11.83
C SER A 220 -17.79 -41.98 -11.52
N VAL A 221 -16.96 -41.63 -12.50
CA VAL A 221 -15.55 -41.26 -12.28
C VAL A 221 -15.53 -39.88 -11.61
N GLY A 222 -14.78 -39.78 -10.51
CA GLY A 222 -14.86 -38.68 -9.55
C GLY A 222 -14.72 -37.29 -10.17
N THR A 223 -15.82 -36.55 -10.19
CA THR A 223 -15.83 -35.09 -10.29
C THR A 223 -15.16 -34.52 -9.03
N ALA A 224 -13.97 -33.94 -9.21
CA ALA A 224 -13.39 -33.03 -8.22
C ALA A 224 -14.43 -31.96 -7.87
N PRO A 225 -14.52 -31.50 -6.61
CA PRO A 225 -15.61 -30.63 -6.17
C PRO A 225 -15.51 -29.27 -6.87
N GLU A 226 -16.34 -29.05 -7.90
CA GLU A 226 -16.43 -27.82 -8.69
C GLU A 226 -16.57 -26.56 -7.79
N GLY A 227 -17.21 -26.71 -6.62
CA GLY A 227 -17.36 -25.62 -5.65
C GLY A 227 -16.07 -25.15 -4.94
N GLN A 228 -15.02 -25.96 -4.85
CA GLN A 228 -13.77 -25.55 -4.17
C GLN A 228 -12.91 -24.63 -5.05
N GLY A 229 -12.80 -24.90 -6.35
CA GLY A 229 -12.06 -24.07 -7.30
C GLY A 229 -12.67 -22.68 -7.48
N GLU A 230 -14.00 -22.61 -7.59
CA GLU A 230 -14.73 -21.34 -7.71
C GLU A 230 -14.62 -20.47 -6.45
N SER A 231 -14.70 -21.10 -5.26
CA SER A 231 -14.57 -20.38 -3.99
C SER A 231 -13.18 -19.77 -3.80
N LEU A 232 -12.12 -20.49 -4.20
CA LEU A 232 -10.74 -20.02 -4.19
C LEU A 232 -10.52 -18.87 -5.19
N MET A 233 -11.01 -18.99 -6.42
CA MET A 233 -10.93 -17.92 -7.42
C MET A 233 -11.69 -16.66 -6.98
N ARG A 234 -12.88 -16.81 -6.39
CA ARG A 234 -13.65 -15.69 -5.83
C ARG A 234 -12.90 -14.99 -4.69
N ALA A 235 -12.20 -15.75 -3.84
CA ALA A 235 -11.35 -15.17 -2.80
C ALA A 235 -10.16 -14.37 -3.39
N ARG A 236 -9.46 -14.91 -4.38
CA ARG A 236 -8.36 -14.21 -5.10
C ARG A 236 -8.84 -12.92 -5.75
N ARG A 237 -10.02 -12.93 -6.38
CA ARG A 237 -10.66 -11.75 -7.00
C ARG A 237 -10.99 -10.66 -5.98
N ASN A 238 -11.46 -11.01 -4.79
CA ASN A 238 -11.78 -10.03 -3.75
C ASN A 238 -10.52 -9.36 -3.18
N THR A 239 -9.44 -10.12 -2.99
CA THR A 239 -8.15 -9.57 -2.59
C THR A 239 -7.62 -8.62 -3.67
N PHE A 240 -7.63 -9.02 -4.95
CA PHE A 240 -7.28 -8.16 -6.07
C PHE A 240 -8.05 -6.83 -6.09
N LYS A 241 -9.39 -6.86 -5.95
CA LYS A 241 -10.21 -5.63 -5.93
C LYS A 241 -9.86 -4.68 -4.78
N THR A 242 -9.50 -5.25 -3.63
CA THR A 242 -9.04 -4.46 -2.48
C THR A 242 -7.72 -3.77 -2.81
N LEU A 243 -6.76 -4.51 -3.35
CA LEU A 243 -5.44 -3.97 -3.68
C LEU A 243 -5.46 -2.96 -4.83
N LEU A 244 -6.32 -3.17 -5.83
CA LEU A 244 -6.63 -2.16 -6.84
C LEU A 244 -7.18 -0.87 -6.20
N THR A 245 -8.07 -0.99 -5.21
CA THR A 245 -8.59 0.18 -4.48
C THR A 245 -7.46 0.94 -3.77
N VAL A 246 -6.52 0.22 -3.15
CA VAL A 246 -5.33 0.83 -2.51
C VAL A 246 -4.48 1.57 -3.54
N CYS A 247 -4.24 0.98 -4.71
CA CYS A 247 -3.42 1.62 -5.76
C CYS A 247 -4.09 2.86 -6.38
N VAL A 248 -5.42 2.83 -6.52
CA VAL A 248 -6.19 4.01 -6.94
C VAL A 248 -6.14 5.11 -5.87
N ALA A 249 -6.29 4.75 -4.60
CA ALA A 249 -6.15 5.70 -3.49
C ALA A 249 -4.77 6.36 -3.48
N PHE A 250 -3.70 5.57 -3.61
CA PHE A 250 -2.33 6.08 -3.78
C PHE A 250 -2.23 7.08 -4.93
N THR A 251 -2.73 6.71 -6.12
CA THR A 251 -2.65 7.57 -7.31
C THR A 251 -3.34 8.90 -7.04
N VAL A 252 -4.59 8.88 -6.58
CA VAL A 252 -5.40 10.08 -6.28
C VAL A 252 -4.77 10.94 -5.20
N CYS A 253 -4.22 10.32 -4.15
CA CYS A 253 -3.59 11.05 -3.05
C CYS A 253 -2.34 11.81 -3.50
N TRP A 254 -1.53 11.20 -4.38
CA TRP A 254 -0.23 11.74 -4.77
C TRP A 254 -0.28 12.64 -6.01
N THR A 255 -1.20 12.41 -6.97
CA THR A 255 -1.23 13.16 -8.25
C THR A 255 -1.11 14.68 -8.06
N PRO A 256 -1.90 15.34 -7.18
CA PRO A 256 -1.85 16.79 -7.11
C PRO A 256 -0.50 17.32 -6.63
N ASN A 257 0.13 16.62 -5.67
CA ASN A 257 1.42 17.01 -5.14
C ASN A 257 2.53 16.82 -6.17
N GLU A 258 2.51 15.71 -6.91
CA GLU A 258 3.49 15.41 -7.97
C GLU A 258 3.39 16.39 -9.13
N ILE A 259 2.18 16.83 -9.51
CA ILE A 259 2.01 17.88 -10.53
C ILE A 259 2.63 19.20 -10.07
N ILE A 260 2.36 19.61 -8.82
CA ILE A 260 2.90 20.87 -8.29
C ILE A 260 4.42 20.81 -8.16
N PHE A 261 4.96 19.68 -7.68
CA PHE A 261 6.40 19.45 -7.61
C PHE A 261 7.05 19.46 -9.00
N PHE A 262 6.41 18.87 -10.01
CA PHE A 262 6.86 18.94 -11.40
C PHE A 262 6.95 20.38 -11.90
N LEU A 263 5.87 21.14 -11.75
CA LEU A 263 5.81 22.55 -12.17
C LEU A 263 6.84 23.42 -11.45
N PHE A 264 7.06 23.17 -10.15
CA PHE A 264 8.08 23.87 -9.37
C PHE A 264 9.48 23.63 -9.96
N ASN A 265 9.84 22.39 -10.26
CA ASN A 265 11.15 22.05 -10.83
C ASN A 265 11.34 22.55 -12.27
N LEU A 266 10.26 22.80 -13.02
CA LEU A 266 10.31 23.46 -14.34
C LEU A 266 10.43 24.98 -14.27
N GLY A 267 10.44 25.57 -13.07
CA GLY A 267 10.55 27.02 -12.89
C GLY A 267 9.24 27.78 -13.13
N ALA A 268 8.08 27.12 -13.05
CA ALA A 268 6.78 27.72 -13.33
C ALA A 268 6.28 28.74 -12.27
N GLY A 269 7.14 29.20 -11.35
CA GLY A 269 6.79 30.21 -10.34
C GLY A 269 5.69 29.76 -9.37
N VAL A 270 5.75 28.50 -8.91
CA VAL A 270 4.75 27.92 -8.00
C VAL A 270 4.84 28.54 -6.61
N ASP A 271 3.70 29.00 -6.08
CA ASP A 271 3.58 29.46 -4.70
C ASP A 271 3.43 28.29 -3.72
N LEU A 272 4.52 27.97 -3.01
CA LEU A 272 4.58 26.95 -1.96
C LEU A 272 3.90 27.36 -0.65
N SER A 273 3.34 28.57 -0.58
CA SER A 273 2.48 29.00 0.54
C SER A 273 0.98 28.94 0.19
N SER A 274 0.66 28.62 -1.06
CA SER A 274 -0.72 28.62 -1.54
C SER A 274 -1.57 27.55 -0.84
N PRO A 275 -2.89 27.80 -0.63
CA PRO A 275 -3.81 26.79 -0.13
C PRO A 275 -3.81 25.51 -0.99
N VAL A 276 -3.58 25.66 -2.30
CA VAL A 276 -3.56 24.53 -3.25
C VAL A 276 -2.41 23.58 -2.93
N TYR A 277 -1.20 24.10 -2.73
CA TYR A 277 -0.04 23.29 -2.33
C TYR A 277 -0.23 22.68 -0.93
N ILE A 278 -0.76 23.47 0.01
CA ILE A 278 -1.05 22.97 1.36
C ILE A 278 -2.03 21.79 1.32
N CYS A 279 -3.10 21.90 0.53
CA CYS A 279 -4.06 20.82 0.34
C CYS A 279 -3.43 19.60 -0.37
N SER A 280 -2.54 19.80 -1.35
CA SER A 280 -1.87 18.69 -2.03
C SER A 280 -0.96 17.90 -1.09
N VAL A 281 -0.21 18.58 -0.22
CA VAL A 281 0.64 17.95 0.80
C VAL A 281 -0.21 17.14 1.78
N GLY A 282 -1.32 17.72 2.28
CA GLY A 282 -2.23 17.00 3.16
C GLY A 282 -2.85 15.76 2.50
N LEU A 283 -3.25 15.88 1.24
CA LEU A 283 -3.82 14.77 0.47
C LEU A 283 -2.79 13.65 0.22
N ALA A 284 -1.54 13.99 -0.08
CA ALA A 284 -0.45 13.02 -0.22
C ALA A 284 -0.17 12.28 1.10
N ALA A 285 -0.12 13.02 2.22
CA ALA A 285 0.06 12.44 3.55
C ALA A 285 -1.08 11.49 3.95
N SER A 286 -2.32 11.78 3.51
CA SER A 286 -3.50 10.95 3.81
C SER A 286 -3.40 9.52 3.25
N ASN A 287 -2.56 9.29 2.23
CA ASN A 287 -2.26 7.95 1.74
C ASN A 287 -1.73 7.02 2.87
N GLY A 288 -0.96 7.58 3.81
CA GLY A 288 -0.39 6.81 4.92
C GLY A 288 -1.43 6.28 5.91
N CYS A 289 -2.62 6.85 5.99
CA CYS A 289 -3.65 6.40 6.94
C CYS A 289 -4.88 5.75 6.29
N ILE A 290 -5.03 5.80 4.97
CA ILE A 290 -6.25 5.32 4.29
C ILE A 290 -6.35 3.78 4.21
N ASN A 291 -5.22 3.08 4.19
CA ASN A 291 -5.13 1.64 3.96
C ASN A 291 -5.95 0.80 4.97
N PRO A 292 -5.84 1.00 6.29
CA PRO A 292 -6.66 0.30 7.28
C PRO A 292 -8.17 0.46 7.07
N PHE A 293 -8.64 1.64 6.65
CA PHE A 293 -10.06 1.86 6.35
C PHE A 293 -10.49 1.06 5.11
N ILE A 294 -9.67 1.03 4.07
CA ILE A 294 -9.92 0.20 2.88
C ILE A 294 -10.00 -1.28 3.28
N TYR A 295 -9.10 -1.76 4.14
CA TYR A 295 -9.12 -3.14 4.63
C TYR A 295 -10.35 -3.43 5.48
N ALA A 296 -10.71 -2.54 6.39
CA ALA A 296 -11.88 -2.67 7.26
C ALA A 296 -13.19 -2.68 6.48
N ILE A 297 -13.29 -1.98 5.34
CA ILE A 297 -14.51 -1.92 4.52
C ILE A 297 -14.55 -3.08 3.50
N LYS A 298 -13.50 -3.22 2.69
CA LYS A 298 -13.50 -4.10 1.51
C LYS A 298 -12.87 -5.46 1.77
N TYR A 299 -11.85 -5.55 2.63
CA TYR A 299 -11.09 -6.78 2.76
C TYR A 299 -11.77 -7.80 3.69
N ARG A 300 -12.53 -8.72 3.10
CA ARG A 300 -13.31 -9.73 3.84
C ARG A 300 -12.47 -10.58 4.80
N GLN A 301 -11.24 -10.94 4.44
CA GLN A 301 -10.36 -11.73 5.32
C GLN A 301 -9.94 -10.91 6.54
N PHE A 302 -9.55 -9.65 6.33
CA PHE A 302 -9.22 -8.72 7.40
C PHE A 302 -10.38 -8.50 8.36
N ARG A 303 -11.60 -8.26 7.85
CA ARG A 303 -12.80 -8.12 8.69
C ARG A 303 -13.08 -9.36 9.53
N LYS A 304 -12.93 -10.56 8.95
CA LYS A 304 -13.06 -11.82 9.71
C LYS A 304 -12.00 -11.90 10.80
N ALA A 305 -10.75 -11.56 10.48
CA ALA A 305 -9.64 -11.61 11.42
C ALA A 305 -9.81 -10.61 12.57
N LEU A 306 -10.28 -9.40 12.26
CA LEU A 306 -10.62 -8.38 13.26
C LEU A 306 -11.71 -8.88 14.22
N LYS A 307 -12.77 -9.53 13.71
CA LYS A 307 -13.82 -10.15 14.55
C LYS A 307 -13.25 -11.26 15.44
N THR A 308 -12.39 -12.13 14.90
CA THR A 308 -11.71 -13.17 15.66
C THR A 308 -10.85 -12.59 16.78
N LEU A 309 -10.10 -11.52 16.49
CA LEU A 309 -9.24 -10.84 17.47
C LEU A 309 -10.05 -10.21 18.61
N LEU A 310 -11.20 -9.60 18.28
CA LEU A 310 -12.12 -8.98 19.25
C LEU A 310 -12.98 -10.00 20.01
N GLY A 311 -12.80 -11.31 19.79
CA GLY A 311 -13.58 -12.34 20.47
C GLY A 311 -15.02 -12.49 19.98
N PHE A 312 -15.40 -11.84 18.88
CA PHE A 312 -16.69 -12.05 18.21
C PHE A 312 -16.69 -13.41 17.51
N ARG A 313 -16.92 -14.47 18.28
CA ARG A 313 -17.06 -15.84 17.79
C ARG A 313 -18.41 -15.97 17.06
N ASN A 314 -18.39 -16.44 15.81
CA ASN A 314 -19.63 -16.66 15.06
C ASN A 314 -20.51 -17.68 15.81
N GLN A 315 -21.75 -17.33 16.12
CA GLN A 315 -22.72 -18.21 16.79
C GLN A 315 -22.90 -19.56 16.07
N THR A 316 -22.60 -19.62 14.77
CA THR A 316 -22.63 -20.83 13.93
C THR A 316 -21.60 -21.90 14.35
N GLU A 317 -20.42 -21.50 14.84
CA GLU A 317 -19.41 -22.45 15.33
C GLU A 317 -19.75 -22.97 16.74
N MET A 318 -20.48 -22.19 17.55
CA MET A 318 -21.02 -22.65 18.83
C MET A 318 -22.14 -23.66 18.64
N SER A 319 -23.00 -23.50 17.63
CA SER A 319 -24.07 -24.45 17.33
C SER A 319 -23.51 -25.77 16.80
N LEU A 320 -22.49 -25.75 15.93
CA LEU A 320 -21.81 -26.97 15.46
C LEU A 320 -21.01 -27.68 16.58
N ALA A 321 -20.33 -26.92 17.45
CA ALA A 321 -19.64 -27.50 18.60
C ALA A 321 -20.62 -28.05 19.66
N ALA A 322 -21.75 -27.39 19.89
CA ALA A 322 -22.80 -27.86 20.80
C ALA A 322 -23.57 -29.08 20.27
N VAL A 323 -23.70 -29.22 18.95
CA VAL A 323 -24.25 -30.43 18.32
C VAL A 323 -23.25 -31.58 18.39
N SER A 324 -21.95 -31.33 18.20
CA SER A 324 -20.90 -32.35 18.34
C SER A 324 -20.73 -32.85 19.78
N SER A 325 -21.04 -32.03 20.79
CA SER A 325 -20.97 -32.44 22.21
C SER A 325 -22.24 -33.15 22.71
N ARG A 326 -23.33 -33.16 21.93
CA ARG A 326 -24.56 -33.92 22.24
C ARG A 326 -24.57 -35.34 21.66
N HIS A 327 -23.58 -35.66 20.81
CA HIS A 327 -23.41 -36.99 20.21
C HIS A 327 -22.20 -37.78 20.78
N ARG A 328 -21.69 -37.36 21.94
CA ARG A 328 -20.81 -38.18 22.78
C ARG A 328 -21.49 -38.45 24.11
#